data_AF-A0A1S6WV52-F1
#
_entry.id   AF-A0A1S6WV52-F1
#
_cell.length_a   1.000
_cell.length_b   1.000
_cell.length_c   1.000
_cell.angle_alpha   90.00
_cell.angle_beta   90.00
_cell.angle_gamma   90.00
#
_symmetry.space_group_name_H-M   'P 1'
#
loop_
_entity.id
_entity.type
_entity.pdbx_description
1 polymer ?
#
loop_
_entity_poly.entity_id
_entity_poly.type
_entity_poly.pdbx_seq_one_letter_code
_entity_poly.pdbx_strand_id
1 'polypeptide(L)'
;MTSIEGWLNIIRSHPNFNRMKLKKERDNEGKVIVYECAIYLKNIKYPIEISEEMEECRCDTEHWRKSSSRMLCYKAITQCARYAFGFDDIYDEDEVDCINEAFINEVNHNPQDERVSNEVLAQIRELMKQTKTEEEKVLSFAEVASLIEMSHETGQIILEGLKERQRFQMEEEQQTLPSPKQPNTPTQQDLPGV
;
A
#
# COMPACT_ATOMS: atom_id res chain seq x y z
N MET A 1 -1.84 -2.49 13.40
CA MET A 1 -2.03 -1.97 14.77
C MET A 1 -0.77 -1.36 15.36
N THR A 2 -0.64 -0.04 15.31
CA THR A 2 0.34 0.71 16.11
C THR A 2 -0.41 1.27 17.32
N SER A 3 -0.19 0.71 18.51
CA SER A 3 -0.79 1.24 19.75
C SER A 3 -0.36 2.69 19.99
N ILE A 4 -1.03 3.42 20.89
CA ILE A 4 -0.58 4.75 21.36
C ILE A 4 0.90 4.76 21.74
N GLU A 5 1.39 3.65 22.32
CA GLU A 5 2.80 3.50 22.68
C GLU A 5 3.71 3.44 21.45
N GLY A 6 3.26 2.77 20.39
CA GLY A 6 3.98 2.71 19.12
C GLY A 6 4.07 4.09 18.45
N TRP A 7 2.98 4.87 18.42
CA TRP A 7 3.01 6.26 17.93
C TRP A 7 3.94 7.14 18.75
N LEU A 8 3.88 7.06 20.08
CA LEU A 8 4.81 7.78 20.95
C LEU A 8 6.26 7.38 20.69
N ASN A 9 6.51 6.10 20.40
CA ASN A 9 7.84 5.61 20.05
C ASN A 9 8.32 6.18 18.71
N ILE A 10 7.46 6.21 17.68
CA ILE A 10 7.76 6.81 16.37
C ILE A 10 8.11 8.29 16.53
N ILE A 11 7.26 9.05 17.23
CA ILE A 11 7.46 10.50 17.46
C ILE A 11 8.80 10.76 18.18
N ARG A 12 9.06 10.02 19.27
CA ARG A 12 10.29 10.21 20.07
C ARG A 12 11.55 9.81 19.33
N SER A 13 11.46 8.83 18.43
CA SER A 13 12.58 8.35 17.63
C SER A 13 12.93 9.28 16.46
N HIS A 14 12.04 10.22 16.12
CA HIS A 14 12.26 11.12 15.00
C HIS A 14 13.43 12.08 15.26
N PRO A 15 14.43 12.20 14.35
CA PRO A 15 15.65 12.97 14.59
C PRO A 15 15.40 14.46 14.88
N ASN A 16 14.34 15.02 14.29
CA ASN A 16 13.94 16.42 14.46
C ASN A 16 13.03 16.67 15.67
N PHE A 17 12.62 15.64 16.41
CA PHE A 17 11.79 15.82 17.60
C PHE A 17 12.57 16.52 18.72
N ASN A 18 11.93 17.50 19.39
CA ASN A 18 12.48 18.18 20.55
C ASN A 18 11.63 17.91 21.81
N ARG A 19 10.34 18.27 21.76
CA ARG A 19 9.39 18.03 22.85
C ARG A 19 7.96 17.99 22.33
N MET A 20 7.07 17.40 23.13
CA MET A 20 5.62 17.44 22.90
C MET A 20 4.93 18.00 24.14
N LYS A 21 3.92 18.85 23.95
CA LYS A 21 3.02 19.31 25.01
C LYS A 21 1.60 18.89 24.70
N LEU A 22 0.89 18.48 25.74
CA LEU A 22 -0.50 18.09 25.68
C LEU A 22 -1.29 18.98 26.64
N LYS A 23 -2.38 19.57 26.17
CA LYS A 23 -3.32 20.33 26.97
C LYS A 23 -4.72 19.76 26.74
N LYS A 24 -5.48 19.63 27.82
CA LYS A 24 -6.85 19.13 27.79
C LYS A 24 -7.76 20.19 28.39
N GLU A 25 -8.89 20.42 27.76
CA GLU A 25 -9.93 21.29 28.27
C GLU A 25 -11.12 20.44 28.72
N ARG A 26 -11.77 20.89 29.80
CA ARG A 26 -12.91 20.19 30.39
C ARG A 26 -14.10 21.13 30.49
N ASP A 27 -15.28 20.57 30.35
CA ASP A 27 -16.52 21.27 30.64
C ASP A 27 -16.76 21.45 32.15
N ASN A 28 -17.86 22.12 32.49
CA ASN A 28 -18.30 22.34 33.87
C ASN A 28 -18.63 21.04 34.62
N GLU A 29 -18.84 19.94 33.91
CA GLU A 29 -19.11 18.60 34.46
C GLU A 29 -17.82 17.78 34.63
N GLY A 30 -16.67 18.32 34.22
CA GLY A 30 -15.36 17.68 34.29
C GLY A 30 -15.09 16.68 33.16
N LYS A 31 -15.93 16.60 32.13
CA LYS A 31 -15.69 15.79 30.93
C LYS A 31 -14.71 16.52 30.01
N VAL A 32 -13.87 15.75 29.32
CA VAL A 32 -12.90 16.31 28.36
C VAL A 32 -13.66 16.69 27.09
N ILE A 33 -13.53 17.94 26.67
CA ILE A 33 -14.20 18.49 25.48
C ILE A 33 -13.22 18.82 24.36
N VAL A 34 -11.98 19.17 24.68
CA VAL A 34 -10.94 19.50 23.69
C VAL A 34 -9.61 18.90 24.13
N TYR A 35 -8.83 18.45 23.15
CA TYR A 35 -7.46 18.02 23.34
C TYR A 35 -6.53 18.71 22.35
N GLU A 36 -5.56 19.43 22.89
CA GLU A 36 -4.55 20.16 22.13
C GLU A 36 -3.21 19.41 22.22
N CYS A 37 -2.58 19.20 21.07
CA CYS A 37 -1.23 18.65 20.95
C CYS A 37 -0.33 19.68 20.27
N ALA A 38 0.84 19.92 20.85
CA ALA A 38 1.86 20.80 20.30
C ALA A 38 3.21 20.07 20.24
N ILE A 39 3.69 19.81 19.02
CA ILE A 39 5.00 19.21 18.77
C ILE A 39 6.00 20.29 18.41
N TYR A 40 7.10 20.32 19.15
CA TYR A 40 8.21 21.22 18.91
C TYR A 40 9.32 20.45 18.20
N LEU A 41 9.76 21.03 17.09
CA LEU A 41 10.84 20.48 16.27
C LEU A 41 12.15 21.22 16.56
N LYS A 42 13.27 20.54 16.35
CA LYS A 42 14.60 21.14 16.43
C LYS A 42 14.72 22.22 15.35
N ASN A 43 15.32 23.35 15.72
CA ASN A 43 15.56 24.48 14.82
C ASN A 43 14.30 25.13 14.22
N ILE A 44 13.10 24.82 14.74
CA ILE A 44 11.85 25.51 14.38
C ILE A 44 11.40 26.36 15.57
N LYS A 45 11.14 27.64 15.30
CA LYS A 45 10.79 28.63 16.34
C LYS A 45 9.40 28.39 16.93
N TYR A 46 8.44 28.04 16.08
CA TYR A 46 7.04 27.82 16.46
C TYR A 46 6.69 26.33 16.37
N PRO A 47 5.95 25.79 17.34
CA PRO A 47 5.49 24.41 17.29
C PRO A 47 4.48 24.20 16.16
N ILE A 48 4.29 22.93 15.79
CA ILE A 48 3.09 22.48 15.07
C ILE A 48 2.04 22.16 16.13
N GLU A 49 0.86 22.74 15.98
CA GLU A 49 -0.22 22.67 16.95
C GLU A 49 -1.50 22.18 16.28
N ILE A 50 -2.16 21.21 16.92
CA ILE A 50 -3.45 20.68 16.51
C ILE A 50 -4.38 20.65 17.73
N SER A 51 -5.64 20.97 17.49
CA SER A 51 -6.72 20.91 18.48
C SER A 51 -7.83 20.04 17.93
N GLU A 52 -8.21 19.00 18.69
CA GLU A 52 -9.32 18.12 18.35
C GLU A 52 -10.46 18.32 19.36
N GLU A 53 -11.67 18.50 18.85
CA GLU A 53 -12.87 18.65 19.67
C GLU A 53 -13.61 17.32 19.82
N MET A 54 -14.05 17.02 21.04
CA MET A 54 -14.77 15.79 21.37
C MET A 54 -16.04 15.65 20.55
N GLU A 55 -16.82 16.72 20.40
CA GLU A 55 -18.11 16.66 19.70
C GLU A 55 -17.93 16.36 18.21
N GLU A 56 -16.89 16.90 17.58
CA GLU A 56 -16.59 16.65 16.18
C GLU A 56 -15.99 15.26 15.93
N CYS A 57 -15.18 14.77 16.87
CA CYS A 57 -14.41 13.53 16.69
C CYS A 57 -15.12 12.27 17.18
N ARG A 58 -16.12 12.41 18.04
CA ARG A 58 -16.74 11.25 18.70
C ARG A 58 -17.49 10.40 17.68
N CYS A 59 -17.16 9.11 17.66
CA CYS A 59 -17.87 8.12 16.85
C CYS A 59 -18.62 7.12 17.72
N ASP A 60 -19.64 6.48 17.16
CA ASP A 60 -20.48 5.50 17.85
C ASP A 60 -19.88 4.09 17.90
N THR A 61 -18.55 3.99 18.03
CA THR A 61 -17.86 2.73 18.23
C THR A 61 -17.74 2.37 19.70
N GLU A 62 -17.54 1.09 20.00
CA GLU A 62 -17.42 0.62 21.38
C GLU A 62 -16.22 1.24 22.11
N HIS A 63 -15.12 1.46 21.41
CA HIS A 63 -13.89 2.05 21.94
C HIS A 63 -14.09 3.52 22.34
N TRP A 64 -14.72 4.33 21.48
CA TRP A 64 -15.08 5.71 21.79
C TRP A 64 -16.07 5.80 22.96
N ARG A 65 -17.06 4.91 23.03
CA ARG A 65 -17.98 4.86 24.18
C ARG A 65 -17.29 4.55 25.50
N LYS A 66 -16.33 3.62 25.50
CA LYS A 66 -15.63 3.18 26.73
C LYS A 66 -14.47 4.11 27.13
N SER A 67 -13.81 4.75 26.17
CA SER A 67 -12.56 5.48 26.39
C SER A 67 -12.43 6.76 25.56
N SER A 68 -13.52 7.51 25.37
CA SER A 68 -13.59 8.75 24.57
C SER A 68 -12.42 9.72 24.81
N SER A 69 -12.08 10.01 26.09
CA SER A 69 -10.97 10.91 26.41
C SER A 69 -9.60 10.39 25.96
N ARG A 70 -9.39 9.06 25.92
CA ARG A 70 -8.14 8.47 25.43
C ARG A 70 -8.12 8.49 23.90
N MET A 71 -9.25 8.24 23.27
CA MET A 71 -9.39 8.31 21.81
C MET A 71 -9.12 9.73 21.29
N LEU A 72 -9.70 10.75 21.94
CA LEU A 72 -9.46 12.14 21.57
C LEU A 72 -7.98 12.54 21.76
N CYS A 73 -7.36 12.10 22.86
CA CYS A 73 -5.92 12.30 23.08
C CYS A 73 -5.07 11.65 21.98
N TYR A 74 -5.43 10.43 21.60
CA TYR A 74 -4.74 9.66 20.58
C TYR A 74 -4.85 10.35 19.21
N LYS A 75 -6.06 10.74 18.80
CA LYS A 75 -6.30 11.49 17.55
C LYS A 75 -5.48 12.79 17.49
N ALA A 76 -5.48 13.58 18.56
CA ALA A 76 -4.70 14.82 18.61
C ALA A 76 -3.19 14.58 18.47
N ILE A 77 -2.67 13.49 19.07
CA ILE A 77 -1.26 13.11 18.95
C ILE A 77 -0.94 12.67 17.52
N THR A 78 -1.74 11.78 16.94
CA THR A 78 -1.52 11.24 15.60
C THR A 78 -1.57 12.35 14.55
N GLN A 79 -2.60 13.21 14.58
CA GLN A 79 -2.72 14.31 13.61
C GLN A 79 -1.57 15.30 13.74
N CYS A 80 -1.24 15.72 14.97
CA CYS A 80 -0.11 16.63 15.17
C CYS A 80 1.21 16.01 14.69
N ALA A 81 1.42 14.71 14.88
CA ALA A 81 2.60 14.01 14.41
C ALA A 81 2.66 13.95 12.88
N ARG A 82 1.54 13.69 12.20
CA ARG A 82 1.46 13.72 10.74
C ARG A 82 1.86 15.08 10.19
N TYR A 83 1.28 16.16 10.71
CA TYR A 83 1.65 17.52 10.29
C TYR A 83 3.10 17.90 10.64
N ALA A 84 3.63 17.40 11.76
CA ALA A 84 5.01 17.73 12.18
C ALA A 84 6.09 16.97 11.40
N PHE A 85 5.81 15.74 10.96
CA PHE A 85 6.82 14.86 10.38
C PHE A 85 6.54 14.44 8.93
N GLY A 86 5.38 14.77 8.38
CA GLY A 86 4.98 14.39 7.02
C GLY A 86 4.73 12.88 6.89
N PHE A 87 4.11 12.27 7.89
CA PHE A 87 3.72 10.85 7.82
C PHE A 87 2.48 10.70 6.93
N ASP A 88 2.68 10.61 5.62
CA ASP A 88 1.58 10.47 4.65
C ASP A 88 1.05 9.02 4.57
N ASP A 89 1.86 8.02 4.96
CA ASP A 89 1.53 6.59 4.81
C ASP A 89 1.07 5.90 6.11
N ILE A 90 1.06 6.59 7.26
CA ILE A 90 0.66 5.98 8.54
C ILE A 90 -0.82 6.28 8.81
N TYR A 91 -1.68 5.45 8.23
CA TYR A 91 -3.11 5.44 8.50
C TYR A 91 -3.38 5.06 9.95
N ASP A 92 -4.32 5.78 10.57
CA ASP A 92 -4.77 5.55 11.91
C ASP A 92 -6.04 4.69 11.84
N GLU A 93 -6.00 3.48 12.38
CA GLU A 93 -7.09 2.50 12.33
C GLU A 93 -8.38 3.04 12.99
N ASP A 94 -8.25 4.00 13.91
CA ASP A 94 -9.40 4.69 14.53
C ASP A 94 -10.02 5.78 13.64
N GLU A 95 -9.31 6.26 12.61
CA GLU A 95 -9.94 7.02 11.51
C GLU A 95 -10.63 6.09 10.54
N VAL A 96 -10.13 4.86 10.37
CA VAL A 96 -10.75 3.84 9.51
C VAL A 96 -12.12 3.45 10.08
N ASP A 97 -12.31 3.34 11.40
CA ASP A 97 -13.62 3.01 11.97
C ASP A 97 -14.66 4.15 11.91
N CYS A 98 -14.25 5.41 12.03
CA CYS A 98 -15.15 6.56 11.84
C CYS A 98 -15.47 6.79 10.34
N ILE A 99 -14.49 6.54 9.47
CA ILE A 99 -14.68 6.53 8.02
C ILE A 99 -15.59 5.36 7.63
N ASN A 100 -15.46 4.17 8.24
CA ASN A 100 -16.28 3.00 7.93
C ASN A 100 -17.79 3.26 8.18
N GLU A 101 -18.18 3.84 9.31
CA GLU A 101 -19.61 4.10 9.60
C GLU A 101 -20.22 5.23 8.74
N ALA A 102 -19.44 6.26 8.40
CA ALA A 102 -19.89 7.31 7.48
C ALA A 102 -19.81 6.91 5.99
N PHE A 103 -18.85 6.04 5.60
CA PHE A 103 -18.72 5.49 4.25
C PHE A 103 -19.80 4.47 3.92
N ILE A 104 -20.32 3.72 4.91
CA ILE A 104 -21.35 2.70 4.67
C ILE A 104 -22.64 3.32 4.10
N ASN A 105 -22.91 4.62 4.35
CA ASN A 105 -24.14 5.25 3.87
C ASN A 105 -24.00 6.17 2.65
N GLU A 106 -22.81 6.66 2.28
CA GLU A 106 -22.69 7.57 1.11
C GLU A 106 -21.61 7.23 0.07
N VAL A 107 -20.74 6.24 0.27
CA VAL A 107 -19.61 6.03 -0.66
C VAL A 107 -19.48 4.57 -1.09
N ASN A 108 -20.31 4.22 -2.07
CA ASN A 108 -20.08 3.13 -3.02
C ASN A 108 -18.82 3.32 -3.90
N HIS A 109 -17.82 4.12 -3.49
CA HIS A 109 -16.60 4.43 -4.27
C HIS A 109 -15.38 4.55 -3.33
N ASN A 110 -14.76 3.41 -3.00
CA ASN A 110 -13.44 3.37 -2.38
C ASN A 110 -12.35 3.61 -3.46
N PRO A 111 -11.42 4.58 -3.31
CA PRO A 111 -10.25 4.71 -4.19
C PRO A 111 -9.09 3.77 -3.84
N GLN A 112 -9.21 2.92 -2.80
CA GLN A 112 -8.17 2.00 -2.36
C GLN A 112 -8.55 0.51 -2.55
N ASP A 113 -9.56 0.23 -3.37
CA ASP A 113 -9.92 -1.12 -3.82
C ASP A 113 -10.14 -1.09 -5.34
N GLU A 114 -9.22 -0.44 -6.06
CA GLU A 114 -9.20 -0.55 -7.51
C GLU A 114 -8.78 -1.99 -7.81
N ARG A 115 -9.78 -2.86 -7.96
CA ARG A 115 -9.60 -4.19 -8.54
C ARG A 115 -8.81 -4.05 -9.81
N VAL A 116 -7.99 -5.04 -10.12
CA VAL A 116 -7.23 -5.05 -11.37
C VAL A 116 -8.14 -4.69 -12.54
N SER A 117 -7.76 -3.65 -13.30
CA SER A 117 -8.56 -3.21 -14.44
C SER A 117 -8.79 -4.36 -15.41
N ASN A 118 -9.98 -4.43 -16.03
CA ASN A 118 -10.34 -5.48 -16.98
C ASN A 118 -9.31 -5.64 -18.11
N GLU A 119 -8.63 -4.55 -18.49
CA GLU A 119 -7.55 -4.56 -19.47
C GLU A 119 -6.31 -5.32 -18.97
N VAL A 120 -5.89 -5.08 -17.73
CA VAL A 120 -4.74 -5.75 -17.11
C VAL A 120 -5.06 -7.22 -16.88
N LEU A 121 -6.29 -7.54 -16.45
CA LEU A 121 -6.76 -8.92 -16.30
C LEU A 121 -6.71 -9.70 -17.64
N ALA A 122 -7.09 -9.05 -18.74
CA ALA A 122 -7.01 -9.66 -20.06
C ALA A 122 -5.55 -9.96 -20.47
N GLN A 123 -4.63 -9.03 -20.17
CA GLN A 123 -3.20 -9.23 -20.43
C GLN A 123 -2.61 -10.37 -19.59
N ILE A 124 -2.98 -10.46 -18.30
CA ILE A 124 -2.55 -11.55 -17.41
C ILE A 124 -3.03 -12.90 -17.97
N ARG A 125 -4.31 -13.01 -18.34
CA ARG A 125 -4.87 -14.25 -18.91
C ARG A 125 -4.17 -14.68 -20.20
N GLU A 126 -3.90 -13.72 -21.08
CA GLU A 126 -3.21 -14.00 -22.35
C GLU A 126 -1.76 -14.43 -22.10
N LEU A 127 -1.02 -13.75 -21.21
CA LEU A 127 0.35 -14.13 -20.89
C LEU A 127 0.44 -15.46 -20.13
N MET A 128 -0.54 -15.79 -19.28
CA MET A 128 -0.62 -17.10 -18.65
C MET A 128 -0.76 -18.22 -19.69
N LYS A 129 -1.60 -18.00 -20.71
CA LYS A 129 -1.77 -18.94 -21.82
C LYS A 129 -0.49 -19.10 -22.64
N GLN A 130 0.22 -18.01 -22.91
CA GLN A 130 1.47 -18.03 -23.67
C GLN A 130 2.62 -18.68 -22.89
N THR A 131 2.76 -18.35 -21.61
CA THR A 131 3.82 -18.89 -20.75
C THR A 131 3.51 -20.28 -20.17
N LYS A 132 2.32 -20.83 -20.45
CA LYS A 132 1.78 -22.07 -19.86
C LYS A 132 1.82 -22.04 -18.33
N THR A 133 1.47 -20.89 -17.75
CA THR A 133 1.40 -20.71 -16.30
C THR A 133 0.02 -21.14 -15.80
N GLU A 134 0.00 -22.14 -14.93
CA GLU A 134 -1.22 -22.64 -14.29
C GLU A 134 -1.88 -21.57 -13.40
N GLU A 135 -3.20 -21.41 -13.53
CA GLU A 135 -3.98 -20.41 -12.79
C GLU A 135 -3.92 -20.60 -11.27
N GLU A 136 -3.92 -21.85 -10.80
CA GLU A 136 -3.81 -22.17 -9.36
C GLU A 136 -2.55 -21.58 -8.71
N LYS A 137 -1.44 -21.47 -9.46
CA LYS A 137 -0.19 -20.89 -8.95
C LYS A 137 -0.25 -19.36 -8.85
N VAL A 138 -1.02 -18.74 -9.72
CA VAL A 138 -1.22 -17.28 -9.74
C VAL A 138 -2.17 -16.90 -8.61
N LEU A 139 -3.25 -17.67 -8.43
CA LEU A 139 -4.22 -17.50 -7.36
C LEU A 139 -3.59 -17.72 -5.98
N SER A 140 -2.74 -18.76 -5.82
CA SER A 140 -2.05 -19.01 -4.56
C SER A 140 -1.03 -17.94 -4.20
N PHE A 141 -0.33 -17.37 -5.20
CA PHE A 141 0.57 -16.25 -5.00
C PHE A 141 -0.16 -14.96 -4.62
N ALA A 142 -1.33 -14.73 -5.20
CA ALA A 142 -2.17 -13.56 -4.92
C ALA A 142 -3.02 -13.71 -3.65
N GLU A 143 -3.08 -14.90 -3.04
CA GLU A 143 -3.97 -15.24 -1.92
C GLU A 143 -5.46 -14.93 -2.20
N VAL A 144 -5.90 -15.08 -3.46
CA VAL A 144 -7.28 -14.81 -3.90
C VAL A 144 -7.99 -16.05 -4.46
N ALA A 145 -9.32 -16.08 -4.37
CA ALA A 145 -10.12 -17.17 -4.90
C ALA A 145 -10.38 -17.06 -6.41
N SER A 146 -10.30 -15.84 -6.98
CA SER A 146 -10.45 -15.60 -8.41
C SER A 146 -9.59 -14.44 -8.90
N LEU A 147 -9.17 -14.50 -10.16
CA LEU A 147 -8.34 -13.46 -10.78
C LEU A 147 -9.01 -12.07 -10.77
N ILE A 148 -10.33 -11.98 -10.71
CA ILE A 148 -11.07 -10.70 -10.68
C ILE A 148 -11.09 -10.05 -9.30
N GLU A 149 -10.73 -10.82 -8.26
CA GLU A 149 -10.71 -10.37 -6.87
C GLU A 149 -9.33 -9.84 -6.47
N MET A 150 -8.34 -9.92 -7.36
CA MET A 150 -7.01 -9.40 -7.10
C MET A 150 -6.98 -7.87 -7.17
N SER A 151 -6.21 -7.27 -6.27
CA SER A 151 -5.93 -5.84 -6.28
C SER A 151 -5.14 -5.44 -7.53
N HIS A 152 -5.24 -4.18 -7.92
CA HIS A 152 -4.45 -3.64 -9.03
C HIS A 152 -2.94 -3.80 -8.82
N GLU A 153 -2.43 -3.61 -7.61
CA GLU A 153 -1.01 -3.79 -7.27
C GLU A 153 -0.56 -5.24 -7.49
N THR A 154 -1.28 -6.22 -6.94
CA THR A 154 -0.99 -7.64 -7.12
C THR A 154 -1.09 -8.04 -8.59
N GLY A 155 -2.08 -7.50 -9.32
CA GLY A 155 -2.22 -7.69 -10.76
C GLY A 155 -1.02 -7.16 -11.55
N GLN A 156 -0.49 -6.00 -11.20
CA GLN A 156 0.71 -5.45 -11.86
C GLN A 156 1.96 -6.30 -11.60
N ILE A 157 2.15 -6.76 -10.36
CA ILE A 157 3.28 -7.64 -10.00
C ILE A 157 3.24 -8.93 -10.82
N ILE A 158 2.06 -9.56 -10.91
CA ILE A 158 1.86 -10.78 -11.70
C ILE A 158 2.09 -10.51 -13.19
N LEU A 159 1.57 -9.39 -13.70
CA LEU A 159 1.73 -9.00 -15.10
C LEU A 159 3.21 -8.86 -15.48
N GLU A 160 4.00 -8.15 -14.67
CA GLU A 160 5.43 -7.97 -14.94
C GLU A 160 6.21 -9.30 -14.84
N GLY A 161 5.92 -10.14 -13.84
CA GLY A 161 6.53 -11.47 -13.73
C GLY A 161 6.22 -12.38 -14.92
N LEU A 162 5.01 -12.31 -15.46
CA LEU A 162 4.62 -13.07 -16.65
C LEU A 162 5.28 -12.55 -17.93
N LYS A 163 5.43 -11.22 -18.08
CA LYS A 163 6.19 -10.62 -19.19
C LYS A 163 7.65 -11.01 -19.15
N GLU A 164 8.26 -11.04 -17.97
CA GLU A 164 9.64 -11.54 -17.80
C GLU A 164 9.77 -12.98 -18.25
N ARG A 165 8.87 -13.86 -17.78
CA ARG A 165 8.86 -15.27 -18.18
C ARG A 165 8.67 -15.44 -19.69
N GLN A 166 7.81 -14.64 -20.31
CA GLN A 166 7.62 -14.63 -21.77
C GLN A 166 8.91 -14.23 -22.49
N ARG A 167 9.60 -13.18 -22.04
CA ARG A 167 10.89 -12.76 -22.61
C ARG A 167 11.95 -13.87 -22.53
N PHE A 168 12.07 -14.52 -21.38
CA PHE A 168 13.00 -15.65 -21.22
C PHE A 168 12.69 -16.81 -22.17
N GLN A 169 11.41 -17.17 -22.35
CA GLN A 169 11.01 -18.22 -23.29
C GLN A 169 11.30 -17.83 -24.76
N MET A 170 11.08 -16.57 -25.13
CA MET A 170 11.41 -16.07 -26.48
C MET A 170 12.92 -16.00 -26.74
N GLU A 171 13.73 -15.69 -25.72
CA GLU A 171 15.20 -15.69 -25.81
C GLU A 171 15.77 -17.12 -25.94
N GLU A 172 15.21 -18.10 -25.22
CA GLU A 172 15.55 -19.52 -25.38
C GLU A 172 15.16 -20.07 -26.78
N GLU A 173 14.01 -19.64 -27.33
CA GLU A 173 13.58 -20.00 -28.69
C GLU A 173 14.44 -19.36 -29.79
N GLN A 174 15.00 -18.17 -29.56
CA GLN A 174 15.92 -17.52 -30.53
C GLN A 174 17.33 -18.13 -30.53
N GLN A 175 17.81 -18.64 -29.39
CA GLN A 175 19.10 -19.36 -29.32
C GLN A 175 19.03 -20.79 -29.89
N THR A 176 17.83 -21.32 -30.16
CA THR A 176 17.63 -22.67 -30.68
C THR A 176 17.33 -22.72 -32.19
N LEU A 177 17.35 -21.59 -32.90
CA LEU A 177 17.20 -21.54 -34.37
C LEU A 177 18.46 -22.08 -35.09
N PRO A 178 18.34 -23.11 -35.96
CA PRO A 178 19.46 -23.65 -36.71
C PRO A 178 19.90 -22.70 -37.82
N SER A 179 21.22 -22.51 -37.98
CA SER A 179 21.83 -21.78 -39.10
C SER A 179 21.21 -22.16 -40.46
N PRO A 180 20.97 -21.18 -41.35
CA PRO A 180 20.36 -21.46 -42.65
C PRO A 180 21.28 -22.36 -43.49
N LYS A 181 20.78 -23.56 -43.83
CA LYS A 181 21.40 -24.46 -44.80
C LYS A 181 21.50 -23.75 -46.15
N GLN A 182 22.72 -23.48 -46.60
CA GLN A 182 22.94 -22.98 -47.95
C GLN A 182 22.52 -24.02 -49.00
N PRO A 183 21.88 -23.63 -50.13
CA PRO A 183 21.52 -24.56 -51.19
C PRO A 183 22.72 -24.93 -52.06
N ASN A 184 22.80 -26.21 -52.41
CA ASN A 184 23.85 -26.85 -53.21
C ASN A 184 24.04 -26.23 -54.62
N THR A 185 25.27 -26.23 -55.13
CA THR A 185 25.59 -26.49 -56.56
C THR A 185 27.08 -26.92 -56.70
N PRO A 186 27.55 -27.48 -57.83
CA PRO A 186 28.00 -28.88 -57.91
C PRO A 186 29.49 -29.07 -58.31
N THR A 187 29.97 -30.31 -58.13
CA THR A 187 31.01 -31.06 -58.87
C THR A 187 32.23 -30.32 -59.46
N GLN A 188 33.45 -30.68 -59.01
CA GLN A 188 34.56 -31.21 -59.85
C GLN A 188 35.78 -31.54 -58.97
N GLN A 189 36.22 -32.81 -58.97
CA GLN A 189 37.50 -33.28 -59.54
C GLN A 189 38.76 -32.72 -58.86
N ASP A 190 39.52 -33.54 -58.14
CA ASP A 190 40.63 -34.36 -58.67
C ASP A 190 41.55 -34.85 -57.53
N LEU A 191 42.06 -36.07 -57.69
CA LEU A 191 43.24 -36.66 -57.03
C LEU A 191 44.52 -35.81 -57.30
N PRO A 192 45.74 -36.13 -56.81
CA PRO A 192 46.27 -37.27 -56.03
C PRO A 192 47.04 -36.76 -54.78
N GLY A 193 47.75 -37.52 -53.93
CA GLY A 193 48.25 -38.88 -53.88
C GLY A 193 49.33 -38.95 -52.79
N VAL A 194 49.57 -40.18 -52.31
CA VAL A 194 50.74 -40.71 -51.57
C VAL A 194 51.23 -39.92 -50.35
#